data_AF-A0A537I7C8-F1
#
_entry.id   AF-A0A537I7C8-F1
#
_cell.length_a   1.000
_cell.length_b   1.000
_cell.length_c   1.000
_cell.angle_alpha   90.00
_cell.angle_beta   90.00
_cell.angle_gamma   90.00
#
_symmetry.space_group_name_H-M   'P 1'
#
loop_
_entity.id
_entity.type
_entity.pdbx_description
1 polymer ?
#
loop_
_entity_poly.entity_id
_entity_poly.type
_entity_poly.pdbx_seq_one_letter_code
_entity_poly.pdbx_strand_id
1 'polypeptide(L)' 'VSQILQLVTSAYFLEIVVFPGLISIAILGAFFTWFERKLTARVQLRIGPSYSSPVGGILQGFADIIKLLFKE' A
#
# COMPACT_ATOMS: atom_id res chain seq x y z
N VAL A 1 12.03 17.11 23.73
CA VAL A 1 12.72 16.38 22.62
C VAL A 1 13.12 14.97 23.05
N SER A 2 13.86 14.81 24.17
CA SER A 2 14.31 13.50 24.68
C SER A 2 13.17 12.50 24.95
N GLN A 3 12.05 12.93 25.54
CA GLN A 3 10.91 12.05 25.80
C GLN A 3 10.15 11.62 24.53
N ILE A 4 10.07 12.50 23.52
CA ILE A 4 9.48 12.16 22.21
C ILE A 4 10.38 11.15 21.49
N LEU A 5 11.70 11.34 21.57
CA LEU A 5 12.67 10.40 21.01
C LEU A 5 12.56 9.02 21.67
N GLN A 6 12.42 8.97 23.00
CA GLN A 6 12.24 7.72 23.74
C GLN A 6 10.92 7.02 23.40
N LEU A 7 9.85 7.76 23.14
CA LEU A 7 8.56 7.20 22.71
C LEU A 7 8.66 6.61 21.30
N VAL A 8 9.26 7.34 20.35
CA VAL A 8 9.40 6.91 18.94
C VAL A 8 10.40 5.76 18.80
N THR A 9 11.45 5.72 19.62
CA THR A 9 12.43 4.62 19.63
C THR A 9 12.01 3.46 20.54
N SER A 10 10.87 3.55 21.24
CA SER A 10 10.38 2.46 22.07
C SER A 10 10.06 1.23 21.23
N ALA A 11 10.41 0.04 21.74
CA ALA A 11 10.19 -1.23 21.05
C ALA A 11 8.71 -1.43 20.67
N TYR A 12 7.80 -1.06 21.57
CA TYR A 12 6.35 -1.14 21.34
C TYR A 12 5.87 -0.24 20.19
N PHE A 13 6.42 0.96 20.04
CA PHE A 13 6.07 1.85 18.94
C PHE A 13 6.55 1.31 17.60
N LEU A 14 7.78 0.77 17.55
CA LEU A 14 8.32 0.18 16.32
C LEU A 14 7.57 -1.11 15.92
N GLU A 15 7.13 -1.92 16.89
CA GLU A 15 6.36 -3.15 16.63
C GLU A 15 4.98 -2.84 16.00
N ILE A 16 4.27 -1.85 16.54
CA ILE A 16 2.95 -1.41 16.04
C ILE A 16 3.05 -0.74 14.67
N VAL A 17 4.17 -0.10 14.35
CA VAL A 17 4.35 0.62 13.09
C VAL A 17 4.94 -0.27 11.99
N VAL A 18 5.96 -1.08 12.30
CA VAL A 18 6.82 -1.73 11.29
C VAL A 18 6.53 -3.21 11.09
N PHE A 19 6.33 -4.01 12.13
CA PHE A 19 6.03 -5.45 12.00
C PHE A 19 5.46 -6.04 13.30
N PRO A 20 4.26 -6.69 13.31
CA PRO A 20 3.29 -6.88 12.22
C PRO A 20 2.41 -5.64 11.96
N GLY A 21 2.95 -4.47 12.27
CA GLY A 21 2.27 -3.20 12.34
C GLY A 21 1.53 -2.67 11.11
N LEU A 22 1.01 -1.45 11.25
CA LEU A 22 0.15 -0.77 10.27
C LEU A 22 0.78 -0.67 8.88
N ILE A 23 2.09 -0.44 8.78
CA ILE A 23 2.77 -0.30 7.49
C ILE A 23 2.76 -1.64 6.73
N SER A 24 3.01 -2.75 7.42
CA SER A 24 3.00 -4.09 6.79
C SER A 24 1.62 -4.41 6.23
N ILE A 25 0.57 -4.15 7.00
CA ILE A 25 -0.82 -4.40 6.59
C ILE A 25 -1.21 -3.51 5.42
N ALA A 26 -0.83 -2.23 5.43
CA ALA A 26 -1.11 -1.30 4.35
C ALA A 26 -0.43 -1.72 3.02
N ILE A 27 0.83 -2.14 3.08
CA ILE A 27 1.57 -2.63 1.89
C ILE A 27 0.93 -3.91 1.36
N LEU A 28 0.61 -4.87 2.23
CA LEU A 28 -0.06 -6.10 1.84
C LEU A 28 -1.43 -5.83 1.21
N GLY A 29 -2.24 -4.95 1.80
CA GLY A 29 -3.54 -4.57 1.26
C GLY A 29 -3.43 -3.93 -0.14
N ALA A 30 -2.46 -3.04 -0.33
CA ALA A 30 -2.18 -2.45 -1.64
C ALA A 30 -1.74 -3.50 -2.67
N PHE A 31 -0.90 -4.45 -2.25
CA PHE A 31 -0.43 -5.55 -3.10
C PHE A 31 -1.57 -6.51 -3.49
N PHE A 32 -2.41 -6.91 -2.54
CA PHE A 32 -3.59 -7.76 -2.82
C PHE A 32 -4.56 -7.07 -3.76
N THR A 33 -4.83 -5.79 -3.58
CA THR A 33 -5.71 -5.02 -4.47
C THR A 33 -5.15 -4.97 -5.90
N TRP A 34 -3.84 -4.78 -6.06
CA TRP A 34 -3.18 -4.84 -7.37
C TRP A 34 -3.29 -6.24 -7.99
N PHE A 35 -3.07 -7.29 -7.20
CA PHE A 35 -3.14 -8.67 -7.63
C PHE A 35 -4.55 -9.07 -8.10
N GLU A 36 -5.59 -8.71 -7.34
CA GLU A 36 -6.99 -8.94 -7.71
C GLU A 36 -7.36 -8.27 -9.03
N ARG A 37 -6.85 -7.06 -9.30
CA ARG A 37 -7.06 -6.37 -10.58
C ARG A 37 -6.41 -7.11 -11.74
N LYS A 38 -5.23 -7.70 -11.54
CA LYS A 38 -4.58 -8.51 -12.56
C LYS A 38 -5.33 -9.81 -12.81
N LEU A 39 -5.76 -10.50 -11.75
CA LEU A 39 -6.56 -11.72 -11.84
C LEU A 39 -7.88 -11.48 -12.57
N THR A 40 -8.64 -10.45 -12.16
CA THR A 40 -9.93 -10.10 -12.76
C THR A 40 -9.79 -9.81 -14.25
N ALA A 41 -8.72 -9.11 -14.65
CA ALA A 41 -8.47 -8.84 -16.06
C ALA A 41 -8.19 -10.11 -16.88
N ARG A 42 -7.46 -11.08 -16.31
CA ARG A 42 -7.22 -12.38 -16.96
C ARG A 42 -8.51 -13.19 -17.11
N VAL A 43 -9.36 -13.22 -16.07
CA VAL A 43 -10.67 -13.90 -16.11
C VAL A 43 -11.57 -13.29 -17.19
N GLN A 44 -11.56 -11.97 -17.34
CA GLN A 44 -12.38 -11.24 -18.31
C GLN A 44 -11.76 -11.13 -19.71
N LEU A 45 -10.62 -11.81 -19.96
CA LEU A 45 -9.87 -11.74 -21.21
C LEU A 45 -9.60 -10.29 -21.69
N ARG A 46 -9.35 -9.38 -20.74
CA ARG A 46 -8.99 -7.98 -21.00
C ARG A 46 -7.61 -7.64 -20.46
N ILE A 47 -7.06 -6.54 -20.94
CA ILE A 47 -5.78 -6.03 -20.45
C ILE A 47 -6.01 -5.38 -19.08
N GLY A 48 -5.33 -5.93 -18.05
CA GLY A 48 -5.30 -5.35 -16.71
C GLY A 48 -4.48 -4.07 -16.65
N PRO A 49 -4.34 -3.43 -15.48
CA PRO A 49 -3.65 -2.15 -15.33
C PRO A 49 -2.20 -2.25 -15.81
N SER A 50 -1.94 -1.80 -17.04
CA SER A 50 -0.63 -1.80 -17.70
C SER A 50 -0.16 -0.40 -18.07
N TYR A 51 -1.08 0.58 -18.12
CA TYR A 51 -0.81 1.93 -18.61
C TYR A 51 -0.36 2.91 -17.52
N SER A 52 -0.73 2.67 -16.26
CA SER A 52 -0.48 3.62 -15.17
C SER A 52 0.93 3.57 -14.57
N SER A 53 1.79 2.64 -14.99
CA SER A 53 3.21 2.57 -14.61
C SER A 53 3.98 1.52 -15.46
N PRO A 54 5.25 1.76 -15.84
CA PRO A 54 6.07 0.83 -16.63
C PRO A 54 6.24 -0.56 -15.97
N VAL A 55 6.08 -0.66 -14.65
CA VAL A 55 6.27 -1.89 -13.86
C VAL A 55 4.94 -2.62 -13.63
N GLY A 56 4.10 -2.72 -14.65
CA GLY A 56 2.85 -3.50 -14.58
C GLY A 56 1.80 -2.97 -13.60
N GLY A 57 1.78 -1.66 -13.34
CA GLY A 57 0.74 -1.00 -12.54
C GLY A 57 0.91 -1.08 -11.02
N ILE A 58 2.07 -1.46 -10.49
CA ILE A 58 2.34 -1.52 -9.04
C ILE A 58 2.10 -0.17 -8.35
N LEU A 59 2.45 0.94 -9.02
CA LEU A 59 2.21 2.30 -8.52
C LEU A 59 0.73 2.70 -8.51
N GLN A 60 -0.17 1.91 -9.12
CA GLN A 60 -1.61 2.21 -9.12
C GLN A 60 -2.20 2.19 -7.71
N GLY A 61 -1.73 1.30 -6.83
CA GLY A 61 -2.18 1.26 -5.43
C GLY A 61 -1.88 2.56 -4.71
N PHE A 62 -0.69 3.15 -4.95
CA PHE A 62 -0.30 4.44 -4.38
C PHE A 62 -1.10 5.60 -4.99
N ALA A 63 -1.34 5.58 -6.31
CA ALA A 63 -2.16 6.57 -7.00
C ALA A 63 -3.62 6.57 -6.48
N ASP A 64 -4.18 5.39 -6.19
CA ASP A 64 -5.52 5.27 -5.63
C ASP A 64 -5.60 5.83 -4.19
N ILE A 65 -4.56 5.63 -3.37
CA ILE A 65 -4.47 6.24 -2.03
C ILE A 65 -4.45 7.76 -2.13
N ILE A 66 -3.56 8.32 -2.97
CA ILE A 66 -3.49 9.77 -3.21
C ILE A 66 -4.86 10.29 -3.67
N LYS A 67 -5.46 9.63 -4.67
CA LYS A 67 -6.77 10.02 -5.18
C LYS A 67 -7.86 10.02 -4.10
N LEU A 68 -7.83 9.07 -3.16
CA LEU A 68 -8.78 9.02 -2.05
C LEU A 68 -8.52 10.11 -1.00
N LEU A 69 -7.26 10.48 -0.75
CA LEU A 69 -6.90 11.55 0.18
C LEU A 69 -7.33 12.94 -0.32
N PHE A 70 -7.29 13.15 -1.64
CA PHE A 70 -7.73 14.40 -2.28
C PHE A 70 -9.20 14.37 -2.71
N LYS A 71 -10.01 13.45 -2.16
CA LYS A 71 -11.41 13.27 -2.56
C LYS A 71 -12.40 14.23 -1.87
N GLU A 72 -11.94 15.22 -1.13
CA GLU A 72 -12.78 16.30 -0.57
C GLU A 72 -12.35 17.67 -1.09
#